data_AF-A0A7C1GZD6-F1
#
_entry.id   AF-A0A7C1GZD6-F1
#
_cell.length_a   1.000
_cell.length_b   1.000
_cell.length_c   1.000
_cell.angle_alpha   90.00
_cell.angle_beta   90.00
_cell.angle_gamma   90.00
#
_symmetry.space_group_name_H-M   'P 1'
#
loop_
_entity.id
_entity.type
_entity.pdbx_description
1 polymer ?
#
loop_
_entity_poly.entity_id
_entity_poly.type
_entity_poly.pdbx_seq_one_letter_code
_entity_poly.pdbx_strand_id
1 'polypeptide(L)'
;MNRSITITFAFILILTFCNSRIWADHFANGASTDSTYFANINVLTVIYTNTAGGQISDTEINKLKNGIELCRLFIWRNSGCQLNLNISYQEINKFKPRKWLPFNGFLKPEMVEPDLLANGVTQDQFGIIIAVFTPAISGRNLTGTKIFGNAAFCSFQYPFKTSVQYPGENADTDYKAAWLFIEGIQHSLQKICYPASGAPEMWRADQPWKFALKAGEHFSYQAEILRQYHSFLEIKPPWGTVHASSNRDGDHFPDEDPRVPMDEFRFGSSDSKKDTDDDGLDDLKEFMAGIFKGSDPGHADSDRDGFIDGVDPFPLHAIQSKIPKITPSFSTGTSSWNLVCQTLDHSSANFFMDIPLNMKFFMNWDDDNLYIGCLMDVPAKLHLDLDLLNDGWWNGKDNYRLVVDPFSDRFYQIHAMDATPEAQQLHESIYGKRNVMWDDDPEYSRHFGQILDEKTLTLKIIINQDRYWIMIRLPYNPAVPFRPQANHRIGMRIYFEGAGLGETESWATIFEPYQFFDVILK
;
A
#
# COMPACT_ATOMS: atom_id res chain seq x y z
N MET A 1 19.35 -54.74 32.19
CA MET A 1 18.70 -54.29 30.95
C MET A 1 17.56 -53.38 31.33
N ASN A 2 17.78 -52.07 31.27
CA ASN A 2 16.76 -51.01 31.33
C ASN A 2 17.51 -49.69 31.13
N ARG A 3 17.30 -49.02 30.00
CA ARG A 3 17.71 -47.63 29.78
C ARG A 3 16.49 -46.89 29.24
N SER A 4 15.87 -46.09 30.12
CA SER A 4 14.94 -45.04 29.72
C SER A 4 15.71 -43.96 28.98
N ILE A 5 15.23 -43.59 27.80
CA ILE A 5 15.67 -42.40 27.06
C ILE A 5 14.60 -41.33 27.32
N THR A 6 14.98 -40.32 28.10
CA THR A 6 14.21 -39.10 28.29
C THR A 6 14.56 -38.16 27.13
N ILE A 7 13.63 -37.94 26.21
CA ILE A 7 13.76 -36.94 25.15
C ILE A 7 13.11 -35.66 25.65
N THR A 8 13.95 -34.68 26.00
CA THR A 8 13.53 -33.32 26.31
C THR A 8 13.24 -32.59 24.99
N PHE A 9 11.98 -32.29 24.73
CA PHE A 9 11.57 -31.38 23.65
C PHE A 9 11.92 -29.95 24.05
N ALA A 10 12.97 -29.39 23.45
CA ALA A 10 13.21 -27.95 23.48
C ALA A 10 12.36 -27.30 22.39
N PHE A 11 11.31 -26.58 22.78
CA PHE A 11 10.56 -25.69 21.92
C PHE A 11 11.46 -24.50 21.55
N ILE A 12 12.01 -24.50 20.34
CA ILE A 12 12.58 -23.29 19.73
C ILE A 12 11.40 -22.53 19.16
N LEU A 13 10.99 -21.49 19.87
CA LEU A 13 10.11 -20.45 19.37
C LEU A 13 10.89 -19.67 18.31
N ILE A 14 10.79 -20.07 17.03
CA ILE A 14 11.20 -19.22 15.91
C ILE A 14 10.13 -18.14 15.81
N LEU A 15 10.29 -17.09 16.62
CA LEU A 15 9.67 -15.81 16.34
C LEU A 15 10.28 -15.29 15.04
N THR A 16 9.42 -14.86 14.14
CA THR A 16 9.72 -14.13 12.90
C THR A 16 10.35 -12.78 13.24
N PHE A 17 11.58 -12.78 13.78
CA PHE A 17 12.42 -11.60 14.00
C PHE A 17 13.43 -11.44 12.84
N CYS A 18 13.07 -11.81 11.62
CA CYS A 18 13.98 -11.72 10.47
C CYS A 18 14.18 -10.29 9.93
N ASN A 19 13.35 -9.31 10.31
CA ASN A 19 13.53 -7.93 9.81
C ASN A 19 14.43 -7.05 10.68
N SER A 20 14.79 -7.42 11.91
CA SER A 20 15.61 -6.55 12.77
C SER A 20 17.12 -6.74 12.64
N ARG A 21 17.58 -7.91 12.17
CA ARG A 21 19.03 -8.22 12.11
C ARG A 21 19.74 -7.67 10.88
N ILE A 22 19.04 -7.30 9.82
CA ILE A 22 19.67 -6.82 8.58
C ILE A 22 19.99 -5.31 8.66
N TRP A 23 19.24 -4.54 9.45
CA TRP A 23 19.50 -3.11 9.64
C TRP A 23 20.79 -2.83 10.42
N ALA A 24 21.19 -3.72 11.34
CA ALA A 24 22.34 -3.50 12.22
C ALA A 24 23.72 -3.74 11.56
N ASP A 25 23.81 -4.65 10.58
CA ASP A 25 25.11 -5.16 10.12
C ASP A 25 25.77 -4.32 9.01
N HIS A 26 25.07 -3.38 8.36
CA HIS A 26 25.62 -2.56 7.28
C HIS A 26 26.35 -1.27 7.73
N PHE A 27 26.25 -0.88 9.00
CA PHE A 27 26.89 0.33 9.52
C PHE A 27 28.11 0.06 10.42
N ALA A 28 28.61 -1.16 10.47
CA ALA A 28 29.73 -1.57 11.35
C ALA A 28 31.12 -0.97 11.00
N ASN A 29 31.23 -0.04 10.05
CA ASN A 29 32.50 0.58 9.65
C ASN A 29 32.48 2.11 9.82
N GLY A 30 32.59 2.57 11.07
CA GLY A 30 33.16 3.89 11.40
C GLY A 30 32.33 5.14 11.11
N ALA A 31 31.03 5.02 10.83
CA ALA A 31 30.13 6.18 10.83
C ALA A 31 29.96 6.69 12.28
N SER A 32 30.03 8.00 12.49
CA SER A 32 29.66 8.60 13.78
C SER A 32 28.19 8.31 14.06
N THR A 33 27.87 7.95 15.30
CA THR A 33 26.49 7.77 15.77
C THR A 33 25.61 8.99 15.55
N ASP A 34 26.24 10.17 15.48
CA ASP A 34 25.58 11.48 15.45
C ASP A 34 25.01 11.87 14.08
N SER A 35 24.99 10.95 13.11
CA SER A 35 24.47 11.23 11.77
C SER A 35 23.71 10.05 11.16
N THR A 36 22.66 10.38 10.41
CA THR A 36 21.95 9.45 9.52
C THR A 36 22.20 9.85 8.06
N TYR A 37 22.19 8.86 7.16
CA TYR A 37 22.53 9.04 5.74
C TYR A 37 21.37 8.64 4.85
N PHE A 38 21.16 9.41 3.78
CA PHE A 38 20.12 9.14 2.81
C PHE A 38 20.57 9.46 1.38
N ALA A 39 20.03 8.70 0.44
CA ALA A 39 20.10 9.00 -0.98
C ALA A 39 19.24 10.22 -1.31
N ASN A 40 19.78 11.15 -2.08
CA ASN A 40 19.09 12.32 -2.58
C ASN A 40 19.11 12.31 -4.11
N ILE A 41 17.93 12.24 -4.71
CA ILE A 41 17.76 12.29 -6.17
C ILE A 41 17.10 13.61 -6.54
N ASN A 42 17.76 14.39 -7.41
CA ASN A 42 17.14 15.57 -8.00
C ASN A 42 16.11 15.15 -9.04
N VAL A 43 14.86 15.56 -8.84
CA VAL A 43 13.72 15.26 -9.71
C VAL A 43 13.21 16.55 -10.33
N LEU A 44 13.04 16.59 -11.64
CA LEU A 44 12.36 17.69 -12.34
C LEU A 44 10.96 17.27 -12.75
N THR A 45 9.93 17.94 -12.22
CA THR A 45 8.56 17.82 -12.70
C THR A 45 8.25 18.96 -13.67
N VAL A 46 8.11 18.62 -14.94
CA VAL A 46 7.80 19.54 -16.03
C VAL A 46 6.30 19.51 -16.28
N ILE A 47 5.64 20.66 -16.23
CA ILE A 47 4.19 20.77 -16.37
C ILE A 47 3.88 21.55 -17.66
N TYR A 48 3.34 20.86 -18.66
CA TYR A 48 2.86 21.49 -19.89
C TYR A 48 1.45 22.04 -19.66
N THR A 49 1.38 23.31 -19.27
CA THR A 49 0.14 23.97 -18.82
C THR A 49 -0.79 24.37 -19.96
N ASN A 50 -0.32 24.34 -21.21
CA ASN A 50 -1.07 24.80 -22.37
C ASN A 50 -0.83 23.90 -23.59
N THR A 51 -1.73 22.95 -23.80
CA THR A 51 -1.69 22.03 -24.93
C THR A 51 -3.01 22.08 -25.70
N ALA A 52 -3.05 21.45 -26.87
CA ALA A 52 -4.29 21.27 -27.61
C ALA A 52 -5.34 20.38 -26.90
N GLY A 53 -4.99 19.72 -25.79
CA GLY A 53 -5.92 18.97 -24.96
C GLY A 53 -6.59 19.77 -23.86
N GLY A 54 -6.09 20.97 -23.56
CA GLY A 54 -6.62 21.84 -22.52
C GLY A 54 -5.54 22.62 -21.81
N GLN A 55 -5.98 23.39 -20.83
CA GLN A 55 -5.09 24.15 -19.94
C GLN A 55 -5.16 23.56 -18.54
N ILE A 56 -4.04 23.67 -17.81
CA ILE A 56 -3.96 23.36 -16.39
C ILE A 56 -3.85 24.71 -15.67
N SER A 57 -4.83 25.04 -14.84
CA SER A 57 -4.86 26.30 -14.09
C SER A 57 -3.84 26.32 -12.94
N ASP A 58 -3.47 27.50 -12.45
CA ASP A 58 -2.56 27.65 -11.31
C ASP A 58 -3.06 26.91 -10.06
N THR A 59 -4.38 26.93 -9.83
CA THR A 59 -5.01 26.16 -8.74
C THR A 59 -4.76 24.67 -8.91
N GLU A 60 -5.00 24.12 -10.09
CA GLU A 60 -4.75 22.70 -10.38
C GLU A 60 -3.27 22.33 -10.28
N ILE A 61 -2.37 23.23 -10.70
CA ILE A 61 -0.92 23.06 -10.54
C ILE A 61 -0.55 22.96 -9.05
N ASN A 62 -1.14 23.78 -8.19
CA ASN A 62 -0.90 23.70 -6.76
C ASN A 62 -1.43 22.39 -6.16
N LYS A 63 -2.63 21.93 -6.59
CA LYS A 63 -3.16 20.62 -6.18
C LYS A 63 -2.24 19.47 -6.59
N LEU A 64 -1.72 19.53 -7.81
CA LEU A 64 -0.74 18.59 -8.35
C LEU A 64 0.53 18.59 -7.50
N LYS A 65 1.11 19.76 -7.20
CA LYS A 65 2.31 19.89 -6.34
C LYS A 65 2.08 19.26 -4.96
N ASN A 66 0.92 19.51 -4.35
CA ASN A 66 0.56 18.90 -3.05
C ASN A 66 0.48 17.36 -3.14
N GLY A 67 -0.11 16.81 -4.20
CA GLY A 67 -0.15 15.36 -4.43
C GLY A 67 1.23 14.74 -4.65
N ILE A 68 2.16 15.48 -5.28
CA ILE A 68 3.55 15.06 -5.47
C ILE A 68 4.33 15.07 -4.15
N GLU A 69 4.08 16.03 -3.25
CA GLU A 69 4.68 16.01 -1.91
C GLU A 69 4.22 14.81 -1.08
N LEU A 70 2.97 14.33 -1.25
CA LEU A 70 2.52 13.07 -0.64
C LEU A 70 3.33 11.87 -1.16
N CYS A 71 3.64 11.83 -2.46
CA CYS A 71 4.53 10.82 -3.04
C CYS A 71 5.93 10.88 -2.41
N ARG A 72 6.50 12.08 -2.26
CA ARG A 72 7.80 12.28 -1.61
C ARG A 72 7.80 11.77 -0.17
N LEU A 73 6.77 12.11 0.61
CA LEU A 73 6.64 11.64 2.00
C LEU A 73 6.45 10.12 2.07
N PHE A 74 5.65 9.54 1.18
CA PHE A 74 5.44 8.09 1.12
C PHE A 74 6.74 7.32 0.84
N ILE A 75 7.54 7.79 -0.14
CA ILE A 75 8.83 7.17 -0.47
C ILE A 75 9.82 7.34 0.68
N TRP A 76 9.87 8.52 1.30
CA TRP A 76 10.70 8.78 2.47
C TRP A 76 10.38 7.84 3.63
N ARG A 77 9.10 7.73 4.02
CA ARG A 77 8.62 6.82 5.07
C ARG A 77 8.97 5.37 4.76
N ASN A 78 8.58 4.88 3.59
CA ASN A 78 8.70 3.46 3.26
C ASN A 78 10.11 3.04 2.82
N SER A 79 11.03 3.98 2.63
CA SER A 79 12.48 3.68 2.52
C SER A 79 13.19 3.70 3.88
N GLY A 80 12.49 3.95 4.98
CA GLY A 80 13.09 4.14 6.30
C GLY A 80 13.99 5.36 6.37
N CYS A 81 13.53 6.47 5.81
CA CYS A 81 14.28 7.73 5.74
C CYS A 81 15.58 7.62 4.92
N GLN A 82 15.68 6.66 3.99
CA GLN A 82 16.90 6.43 3.20
C GLN A 82 16.84 7.00 1.77
N LEU A 83 15.67 7.43 1.28
CA LEU A 83 15.52 8.01 -0.05
C LEU A 83 14.69 9.30 -0.05
N ASN A 84 15.38 10.43 -0.24
CA ASN A 84 14.77 11.73 -0.48
C ASN A 84 14.70 12.06 -1.98
N LEU A 85 13.58 12.65 -2.38
CA LEU A 85 13.40 13.24 -3.70
C LEU A 85 13.46 14.76 -3.56
N ASN A 86 14.47 15.39 -4.16
CA ASN A 86 14.57 16.83 -4.23
C ASN A 86 13.85 17.34 -5.48
N ILE A 87 12.58 17.73 -5.31
CA ILE A 87 11.66 18.00 -6.42
C ILE A 87 11.72 19.48 -6.83
N SER A 88 12.04 19.71 -8.11
CA SER A 88 11.94 21.01 -8.76
C SER A 88 10.77 21.01 -9.75
N TYR A 89 10.12 22.15 -9.92
CA TYR A 89 8.99 22.30 -10.82
C TYR A 89 9.32 23.27 -11.95
N GLN A 90 8.90 22.93 -13.17
CA GLN A 90 9.06 23.80 -14.32
C GLN A 90 7.78 23.82 -15.17
N GLU A 91 7.20 25.00 -15.30
CA GLU A 91 5.96 25.19 -16.07
C GLU A 91 6.28 25.67 -17.49
N ILE A 92 5.74 24.98 -18.49
CA ILE A 92 5.87 25.34 -19.91
C ILE A 92 4.49 25.76 -20.43
N ASN A 93 4.28 27.07 -20.51
CA ASN A 93 3.05 27.67 -21.03
C ASN A 93 3.07 27.89 -22.57
N LYS A 94 4.16 27.53 -23.24
CA LYS A 94 4.22 27.61 -24.70
C LYS A 94 3.25 26.59 -25.30
N PHE A 95 2.24 27.08 -26.03
CA PHE A 95 1.20 26.24 -26.62
C PHE A 95 1.75 25.06 -27.41
N LYS A 96 1.27 23.85 -27.09
CA LYS A 96 1.60 22.61 -27.79
C LYS A 96 0.45 22.16 -28.69
N PRO A 97 0.59 22.23 -30.02
CA PRO A 97 -0.48 21.86 -30.94
C PRO A 97 -0.73 20.34 -30.90
N ARG A 98 -1.89 19.88 -31.40
CA ARG A 98 -2.22 18.44 -31.45
C ARG A 98 -1.14 17.58 -32.12
N LYS A 99 -0.49 18.10 -33.16
CA LYS A 99 0.61 17.42 -33.87
C LYS A 99 1.89 17.25 -33.04
N TRP A 100 1.99 17.92 -31.90
CA TRP A 100 3.10 17.73 -30.97
C TRP A 100 3.05 16.30 -30.44
N LEU A 101 1.89 15.80 -29.96
CA LEU A 101 1.75 14.44 -29.47
C LEU A 101 1.57 13.43 -30.63
N PRO A 102 2.30 12.30 -30.65
CA PRO A 102 2.08 11.25 -31.63
C PRO A 102 0.71 10.59 -31.48
N PHE A 103 0.21 9.98 -32.57
CA PHE A 103 -1.09 9.30 -32.58
C PHE A 103 -1.20 8.14 -31.59
N ASN A 104 -0.08 7.55 -31.16
CA ASN A 104 -0.08 6.51 -30.14
C ASN A 104 -0.24 7.04 -28.70
N GLY A 105 -0.28 8.36 -28.50
CA GLY A 105 -0.62 9.01 -27.24
C GLY A 105 0.52 9.15 -26.23
N PHE A 106 1.72 8.64 -26.53
CA PHE A 106 2.86 8.72 -25.62
C PHE A 106 3.63 10.03 -25.79
N LEU A 107 3.80 10.79 -24.70
CA LEU A 107 4.76 11.88 -24.66
C LEU A 107 6.16 11.31 -24.44
N LYS A 108 7.01 11.39 -25.45
CA LYS A 108 8.35 10.78 -25.48
C LYS A 108 9.46 11.78 -25.15
N PRO A 109 10.63 11.30 -24.66
CA PRO A 109 11.79 12.13 -24.34
C PRO A 109 12.17 13.15 -25.42
N GLU A 110 12.30 12.72 -26.69
CA GLU A 110 12.75 13.57 -27.81
C GLU A 110 11.84 14.78 -28.10
N MET A 111 10.64 14.78 -27.54
CA MET A 111 9.66 15.85 -27.68
C MET A 111 9.73 16.88 -26.55
N VAL A 112 10.33 16.48 -25.42
CA VAL A 112 10.45 17.25 -24.18
C VAL A 112 11.83 17.89 -24.09
N GLU A 113 12.89 17.17 -24.51
CA GLU A 113 14.28 17.64 -24.49
C GLU A 113 14.48 19.04 -25.10
N PRO A 114 13.91 19.40 -26.27
CA PRO A 114 14.14 20.73 -26.84
C PRO A 114 13.57 21.86 -25.98
N ASP A 115 12.44 21.64 -25.30
CA ASP A 115 11.90 22.65 -24.40
C ASP A 115 12.73 22.77 -23.12
N LEU A 116 13.21 21.65 -22.60
CA LEU A 116 14.06 21.65 -21.41
C LEU A 116 15.38 22.37 -21.66
N LEU A 117 16.04 22.08 -22.79
CA LEU A 117 17.26 22.79 -23.22
C LEU A 117 16.99 24.30 -23.40
N ALA A 118 15.86 24.66 -24.02
CA ALA A 118 15.49 26.07 -24.22
C ALA A 118 15.23 26.82 -22.90
N ASN A 119 15.00 26.11 -21.80
CA ASN A 119 14.82 26.67 -20.46
C ASN A 119 16.03 26.41 -19.55
N GLY A 120 17.18 26.07 -20.13
CA GLY A 120 18.45 25.95 -19.40
C GLY A 120 18.64 24.65 -18.63
N VAL A 121 17.77 23.66 -18.80
CA VAL A 121 18.01 22.32 -18.25
C VAL A 121 19.09 21.64 -19.08
N THR A 122 20.12 21.13 -18.42
CA THR A 122 21.23 20.44 -19.08
C THR A 122 21.19 18.93 -18.82
N GLN A 123 21.96 18.20 -19.63
CA GLN A 123 22.23 16.79 -19.36
C GLN A 123 22.80 16.60 -17.95
N ASP A 124 22.45 15.47 -17.31
CA ASP A 124 22.94 15.04 -16.00
C ASP A 124 22.60 15.97 -14.82
N GLN A 125 21.77 17.00 -15.02
CA GLN A 125 21.31 17.90 -13.95
C GLN A 125 20.31 17.23 -12.98
N PHE A 126 19.49 16.33 -13.52
CA PHE A 126 18.44 15.62 -12.78
C PHE A 126 18.61 14.11 -12.97
N GLY A 127 18.38 13.34 -11.91
CA GLY A 127 18.37 11.88 -11.99
C GLY A 127 17.08 11.34 -12.59
N ILE A 128 15.97 12.05 -12.35
CA ILE A 128 14.63 11.71 -12.85
C ILE A 128 13.96 12.97 -13.40
N ILE A 129 13.30 12.86 -14.56
CA ILE A 129 12.47 13.90 -15.15
C ILE A 129 11.07 13.33 -15.37
N ILE A 130 10.05 14.02 -14.88
CA ILE A 130 8.64 13.64 -15.01
C ILE A 130 7.92 14.73 -15.79
N ALA A 131 7.21 14.37 -16.85
CA ALA A 131 6.42 15.31 -17.64
C ALA A 131 4.91 15.10 -17.44
N VAL A 132 4.20 16.15 -17.06
CA VAL A 132 2.74 16.18 -16.94
C VAL A 132 2.17 16.98 -18.11
N PHE A 133 1.16 16.45 -18.80
CA PHE A 133 0.58 17.09 -19.98
C PHE A 133 -0.89 16.76 -20.18
N THR A 134 -1.66 17.66 -20.78
CA THR A 134 -3.04 17.39 -21.18
C THR A 134 -3.07 16.87 -22.64
N PRO A 135 -3.45 15.61 -22.90
CA PRO A 135 -3.46 15.08 -24.27
C PRO A 135 -4.65 15.61 -25.07
N ALA A 136 -4.44 15.99 -26.33
CA ALA A 136 -5.54 16.36 -27.23
C ALA A 136 -6.44 15.17 -27.59
N ILE A 137 -5.85 13.97 -27.65
CA ILE A 137 -6.53 12.69 -27.94
C ILE A 137 -5.78 11.57 -27.22
N SER A 138 -6.53 10.66 -26.59
CA SER A 138 -6.07 9.37 -26.05
C SER A 138 -4.63 9.36 -25.55
N GLY A 139 -4.32 10.13 -24.50
CA GLY A 139 -3.00 10.14 -23.87
C GLY A 139 -2.69 8.80 -23.22
N ARG A 140 -1.40 8.48 -23.16
CA ARG A 140 -0.88 7.31 -22.46
C ARG A 140 0.29 7.72 -21.57
N ASN A 141 0.39 7.06 -20.43
CA ASN A 141 1.52 7.23 -19.53
C ASN A 141 2.73 6.45 -20.07
N LEU A 142 3.92 6.98 -19.87
CA LEU A 142 5.19 6.33 -20.20
C LEU A 142 6.04 6.28 -18.94
N THR A 143 6.61 5.13 -18.61
CA THR A 143 7.45 4.97 -17.42
C THR A 143 8.72 4.18 -17.74
N GLY A 144 9.81 4.45 -17.01
CA GLY A 144 11.03 3.65 -17.09
C GLY A 144 11.77 3.74 -18.43
N THR A 145 11.79 4.90 -19.08
CA THR A 145 12.63 5.20 -20.24
C THR A 145 13.69 6.25 -19.89
N LYS A 146 14.62 6.55 -20.81
CA LYS A 146 15.69 7.54 -20.60
C LYS A 146 15.44 8.84 -21.34
N ILE A 147 15.90 9.95 -20.77
CA ILE A 147 15.96 11.29 -21.38
C ILE A 147 17.37 11.87 -21.18
N PHE A 148 17.86 12.67 -22.13
CA PHE A 148 19.23 13.18 -22.13
C PHE A 148 20.30 12.10 -21.94
N GLY A 149 20.07 10.91 -22.50
CA GLY A 149 21.00 9.77 -22.45
C GLY A 149 21.02 8.99 -21.13
N ASN A 150 20.96 9.68 -19.97
CA ASN A 150 21.18 9.05 -18.65
C ASN A 150 20.00 9.16 -17.69
N ALA A 151 19.30 10.29 -17.65
CA ALA A 151 18.24 10.54 -16.67
C ALA A 151 17.04 9.63 -16.93
N ALA A 152 16.39 9.18 -15.86
CA ALA A 152 15.14 8.45 -15.99
C ALA A 152 14.00 9.40 -16.39
N PHE A 153 13.04 8.88 -17.15
CA PHE A 153 11.92 9.66 -17.67
C PHE A 153 10.59 8.94 -17.49
N CYS A 154 9.63 9.71 -16.99
CA CYS A 154 8.22 9.35 -16.95
C CYS A 154 7.36 10.46 -17.57
N SER A 155 6.22 10.10 -18.14
CA SER A 155 5.21 11.06 -18.54
C SER A 155 3.81 10.60 -18.17
N PHE A 156 2.98 11.55 -17.73
CA PHE A 156 1.63 11.30 -17.25
C PHE A 156 0.64 12.27 -17.88
N GLN A 157 -0.51 11.73 -18.31
CA GLN A 157 -1.61 12.57 -18.76
C GLN A 157 -2.32 13.24 -17.57
N TYR A 158 -2.73 14.48 -17.75
CA TYR A 158 -3.62 15.22 -16.86
C TYR A 158 -4.98 15.46 -17.53
N PRO A 159 -6.12 15.36 -16.81
CA PRO A 159 -6.24 14.89 -15.43
C PRO A 159 -5.89 13.41 -15.30
N PHE A 160 -5.38 13.03 -14.12
CA PHE A 160 -4.95 11.66 -13.86
C PHE A 160 -6.13 10.69 -13.84
N LYS A 161 -5.91 9.51 -14.42
CA LYS A 161 -6.90 8.44 -14.51
C LYS A 161 -6.39 7.22 -13.76
N THR A 162 -6.86 7.05 -12.53
CA THR A 162 -6.62 5.88 -11.70
C THR A 162 -7.82 5.66 -10.79
N SER A 163 -8.08 4.39 -10.45
CA SER A 163 -9.03 3.97 -9.41
C SER A 163 -8.33 3.66 -8.08
N VAL A 164 -7.01 3.87 -8.00
CA VAL A 164 -6.26 3.71 -6.75
C VAL A 164 -6.49 4.95 -5.90
N GLN A 165 -7.03 4.72 -4.70
CA GLN A 165 -7.44 5.72 -3.75
C GLN A 165 -6.34 5.96 -2.72
N TYR A 166 -6.10 7.22 -2.38
CA TYR A 166 -5.23 7.60 -1.27
C TYR A 166 -6.13 7.97 -0.07
N PRO A 167 -5.76 7.60 1.17
CA PRO A 167 -6.55 7.92 2.37
C PRO A 167 -6.42 9.40 2.75
N GLY A 168 -7.08 10.30 2.01
CA GLY A 168 -7.07 11.74 2.27
C GLY A 168 -8.13 12.50 1.49
N GLU A 169 -8.49 13.68 1.99
CA GLU A 169 -9.67 14.45 1.51
C GLU A 169 -9.43 15.95 1.37
N ASN A 170 -8.19 16.42 1.50
CA ASN A 170 -7.88 17.82 1.31
C ASN A 170 -8.22 18.23 -0.14
N ALA A 171 -9.20 19.12 -0.28
CA ALA A 171 -9.69 19.60 -1.57
C ALA A 171 -8.60 20.31 -2.39
N ASP A 172 -7.53 20.78 -1.77
CA ASP A 172 -6.36 21.40 -2.39
C ASP A 172 -5.26 20.39 -2.74
N THR A 173 -5.56 19.08 -2.77
CA THR A 173 -4.59 18.03 -3.10
C THR A 173 -5.12 17.12 -4.21
N ASP A 174 -4.29 16.85 -5.22
CA ASP A 174 -4.58 15.83 -6.23
C ASP A 174 -4.03 14.47 -5.78
N TYR A 175 -4.85 13.70 -5.08
CA TYR A 175 -4.49 12.38 -4.58
C TYR A 175 -4.16 11.35 -5.68
N LYS A 176 -4.67 11.55 -6.90
CA LYS A 176 -4.36 10.66 -8.03
C LYS A 176 -2.94 10.86 -8.53
N ALA A 177 -2.38 12.06 -8.33
CA ALA A 177 -0.97 12.34 -8.59
C ALA A 177 -0.07 11.45 -7.72
N ALA A 178 -0.39 11.28 -6.44
CA ALA A 178 0.44 10.52 -5.50
C ALA A 178 0.69 9.09 -6.01
N TRP A 179 -0.38 8.36 -6.38
CA TRP A 179 -0.27 7.00 -6.94
C TRP A 179 0.64 6.95 -8.18
N LEU A 180 0.33 7.76 -9.19
CA LEU A 180 1.04 7.68 -10.47
C LEU A 180 2.50 8.09 -10.34
N PHE A 181 2.81 9.07 -9.49
CA PHE A 181 4.19 9.47 -9.24
C PHE A 181 4.97 8.40 -8.48
N ILE A 182 4.38 7.75 -7.47
CA ILE A 182 5.03 6.63 -6.76
C ILE A 182 5.36 5.52 -7.76
N GLU A 183 4.38 5.06 -8.54
CA GLU A 183 4.57 4.01 -9.55
C GLU A 183 5.63 4.40 -10.61
N GLY A 184 5.57 5.63 -11.12
CA GLY A 184 6.54 6.13 -12.10
C GLY A 184 7.96 6.23 -11.57
N ILE A 185 8.12 6.73 -10.35
CA ILE A 185 9.42 6.88 -9.71
C ILE A 185 10.00 5.50 -9.43
N GLN A 186 9.24 4.54 -8.94
CA GLN A 186 9.75 3.18 -8.75
C GLN A 186 10.20 2.53 -10.05
N HIS A 187 9.48 2.72 -11.16
CA HIS A 187 9.98 2.31 -12.48
C HIS A 187 11.31 2.98 -12.85
N SER A 188 11.47 4.26 -12.52
CA SER A 188 12.70 5.02 -12.78
C SER A 188 13.87 4.51 -11.93
N LEU A 189 13.64 4.28 -10.64
CA LEU A 189 14.62 3.74 -9.70
C LEU A 189 15.08 2.34 -10.13
N GLN A 190 14.11 1.47 -10.37
CA GLN A 190 14.30 0.05 -10.62
C GLN A 190 14.95 -0.23 -11.98
N LYS A 191 14.57 0.47 -13.04
CA LYS A 191 15.06 0.19 -14.40
C LYS A 191 16.31 0.99 -14.77
N ILE A 192 16.56 2.13 -14.12
CA ILE A 192 17.56 3.11 -14.56
C ILE A 192 18.49 3.49 -13.43
N CYS A 193 18.02 4.18 -12.39
CA CYS A 193 18.90 4.84 -11.43
C CYS A 193 19.82 3.86 -10.68
N TYR A 194 19.25 2.81 -10.07
CA TYR A 194 20.04 1.86 -9.29
C TYR A 194 20.87 0.90 -10.16
N PRO A 195 20.32 0.27 -11.22
CA PRO A 195 21.13 -0.56 -12.11
C PRO A 195 22.30 0.21 -12.74
N ALA A 196 22.08 1.47 -13.14
CA ALA A 196 23.15 2.28 -13.73
C ALA A 196 24.18 2.76 -12.70
N SER A 197 23.80 2.81 -11.42
CA SER A 197 24.74 2.99 -10.29
C SER A 197 25.51 1.70 -9.93
N GLY A 198 25.16 0.57 -10.55
CA GLY A 198 25.73 -0.75 -10.25
C GLY A 198 25.19 -1.38 -8.96
N ALA A 199 24.09 -0.85 -8.42
CA ALA A 199 23.41 -1.38 -7.25
C ALA A 199 22.51 -2.58 -7.66
N PRO A 200 22.14 -3.46 -6.70
CA PRO A 200 21.17 -4.51 -6.93
C PRO A 200 19.85 -3.99 -7.50
N GLU A 201 19.20 -4.80 -8.35
CA GLU A 201 17.89 -4.47 -8.92
C GLU A 201 16.83 -4.47 -7.81
N MET A 202 16.03 -3.40 -7.76
CA MET A 202 14.81 -3.34 -6.95
C MET A 202 13.72 -4.23 -7.57
N TRP A 203 12.76 -4.70 -6.78
CA TRP A 203 11.59 -5.42 -7.30
C TRP A 203 10.76 -4.56 -8.27
N ARG A 204 10.10 -5.22 -9.22
CA ARG A 204 9.37 -4.55 -10.31
C ARG A 204 8.04 -3.98 -9.83
N ALA A 205 7.83 -2.68 -9.98
CA ALA A 205 6.58 -2.00 -9.57
C ALA A 205 5.31 -2.55 -10.26
N ASP A 206 5.44 -3.20 -11.43
CA ASP A 206 4.33 -3.71 -12.26
C ASP A 206 4.23 -5.25 -12.29
N GLN A 207 4.98 -5.97 -11.45
CA GLN A 207 4.98 -7.45 -11.41
C GLN A 207 4.78 -8.02 -10.00
N PRO A 208 3.67 -7.68 -9.32
CA PRO A 208 3.43 -8.10 -7.94
C PRO A 208 3.40 -9.62 -7.77
N TRP A 209 2.94 -10.38 -8.77
CA TRP A 209 2.94 -11.86 -8.76
C TRP A 209 4.33 -12.51 -8.77
N LYS A 210 5.40 -11.72 -8.88
CA LYS A 210 6.79 -12.20 -8.72
C LYS A 210 7.36 -11.87 -7.34
N PHE A 211 6.64 -11.07 -6.55
CA PHE A 211 7.10 -10.65 -5.24
C PHE A 211 6.86 -11.77 -4.24
N ALA A 212 7.95 -12.35 -3.75
CA ALA A 212 7.90 -13.53 -2.89
C ALA A 212 7.51 -13.22 -1.44
N LEU A 213 7.40 -11.93 -1.08
CA LEU A 213 7.10 -11.49 0.27
C LEU A 213 5.62 -11.13 0.39
N LYS A 214 5.12 -11.20 1.63
CA LYS A 214 3.75 -10.79 1.94
C LYS A 214 3.56 -9.32 1.59
N ALA A 215 2.62 -9.04 0.68
CA ALA A 215 2.18 -7.70 0.35
C ALA A 215 0.72 -7.73 -0.10
N GLY A 216 0.02 -6.62 0.10
CA GLY A 216 -1.30 -6.40 -0.48
C GLY A 216 -1.24 -5.81 -1.89
N GLU A 217 -2.29 -5.12 -2.29
CA GLU A 217 -2.37 -4.47 -3.60
C GLU A 217 -1.71 -3.07 -3.58
N HIS A 218 -1.51 -2.48 -4.76
CA HIS A 218 -1.25 -1.05 -4.94
C HIS A 218 -0.21 -0.46 -3.97
N PHE A 219 -0.60 0.49 -3.10
CA PHE A 219 0.31 1.17 -2.16
C PHE A 219 0.97 0.19 -1.19
N SER A 220 0.27 -0.87 -0.74
CA SER A 220 0.87 -1.89 0.12
C SER A 220 2.05 -2.56 -0.58
N TYR A 221 1.86 -2.98 -1.84
CA TYR A 221 2.93 -3.57 -2.64
C TYR A 221 4.10 -2.60 -2.86
N GLN A 222 3.82 -1.35 -3.23
CA GLN A 222 4.87 -0.37 -3.45
C GLN A 222 5.65 -0.02 -2.18
N ALA A 223 4.97 0.07 -1.03
CA ALA A 223 5.61 0.26 0.27
C ALA A 223 6.55 -0.91 0.60
N GLU A 224 6.10 -2.15 0.41
CA GLU A 224 6.94 -3.33 0.66
C GLU A 224 8.16 -3.37 -0.25
N ILE A 225 8.06 -3.01 -1.53
CA ILE A 225 9.25 -2.90 -2.40
C ILE A 225 10.29 -1.94 -1.81
N LEU A 226 9.85 -0.79 -1.29
CA LEU A 226 10.74 0.21 -0.71
C LEU A 226 11.34 -0.28 0.62
N ARG A 227 10.54 -0.89 1.49
CA ARG A 227 10.97 -1.38 2.82
C ARG A 227 11.99 -2.52 2.71
N GLN A 228 11.92 -3.30 1.63
CA GLN A 228 12.77 -4.47 1.38
C GLN A 228 14.03 -4.13 0.56
N TYR A 229 14.13 -2.91 0.03
CA TYR A 229 15.32 -2.47 -0.69
C TYR A 229 16.29 -1.84 0.30
N HIS A 230 17.55 -2.30 0.34
CA HIS A 230 18.54 -1.83 1.33
C HIS A 230 19.74 -1.12 0.70
N SER A 231 19.81 -1.08 -0.64
CA SER A 231 20.92 -0.49 -1.39
C SER A 231 20.69 0.98 -1.78
N PHE A 232 19.85 1.71 -1.04
CA PHE A 232 19.54 3.12 -1.34
C PHE A 232 20.81 3.98 -1.41
N LEU A 233 21.75 3.79 -0.47
CA LEU A 233 22.99 4.56 -0.40
C LEU A 233 24.01 4.23 -1.49
N GLU A 234 23.77 3.20 -2.32
CA GLU A 234 24.62 2.85 -3.46
C GLU A 234 24.35 3.71 -4.71
N ILE A 235 23.41 4.67 -4.63
CA ILE A 235 23.14 5.62 -5.70
C ILE A 235 24.40 6.42 -6.06
N LYS A 236 24.66 6.60 -7.36
CA LYS A 236 25.83 7.34 -7.87
C LYS A 236 25.43 8.48 -8.80
N PRO A 237 26.30 9.50 -8.96
CA PRO A 237 26.13 10.48 -10.03
C PRO A 237 26.08 9.81 -11.41
N PRO A 238 25.30 10.35 -12.36
CA PRO A 238 24.50 11.57 -12.23
C PRO A 238 23.11 11.37 -11.60
N TRP A 239 22.74 10.14 -11.22
CA TRP A 239 21.38 9.82 -10.78
C TRP A 239 21.05 10.30 -9.37
N GLY A 240 22.03 10.42 -8.49
CA GLY A 240 21.84 10.96 -7.15
C GLY A 240 23.14 11.10 -6.37
N THR A 241 23.01 11.58 -5.14
CA THR A 241 24.09 11.78 -4.18
C THR A 241 23.68 11.27 -2.81
N VAL A 242 24.63 10.92 -1.95
CA VAL A 242 24.35 10.58 -0.55
C VAL A 242 24.56 11.84 0.30
N HIS A 243 23.56 12.17 1.10
CA HIS A 243 23.59 13.26 2.07
C HIS A 243 23.62 12.69 3.49
N ALA A 244 24.06 13.51 4.45
CA ALA A 244 23.99 13.23 5.87
C ALA A 244 23.11 14.28 6.57
N SER A 245 22.41 13.87 7.61
CA SER A 245 21.72 14.72 8.59
C SER A 245 22.18 14.39 10.00
N SER A 246 22.01 15.34 10.93
CA SER A 246 22.10 15.07 12.37
C SER A 246 21.13 13.96 12.78
N ASN A 247 21.57 13.15 13.74
CA ASN A 247 20.85 12.03 14.36
C ASN A 247 21.42 11.86 15.78
N ARG A 248 21.06 12.75 16.71
CA ARG A 248 21.81 12.92 17.97
C ARG A 248 21.61 11.75 18.95
N ASP A 249 20.45 11.11 18.94
CA ASP A 249 20.12 9.98 19.83
C ASP A 249 20.39 8.60 19.21
N GLY A 250 20.69 8.55 17.91
CA GLY A 250 21.08 7.33 17.22
C GLY A 250 19.91 6.44 16.81
N ASP A 251 18.70 6.96 16.65
CA ASP A 251 17.53 6.20 16.17
C ASP A 251 17.46 6.08 14.62
N HIS A 252 18.26 6.90 13.92
CA HIS A 252 18.38 7.05 12.46
C HIS A 252 17.31 7.91 11.78
N PHE A 253 16.41 8.53 12.54
CA PHE A 253 15.53 9.59 12.10
C PHE A 253 16.30 10.93 12.09
N PRO A 254 16.21 11.77 11.04
CA PRO A 254 16.85 13.08 11.09
C PRO A 254 16.27 13.98 12.18
N ASP A 255 17.11 14.69 12.96
CA ASP A 255 16.68 15.66 13.98
C ASP A 255 15.81 16.82 13.39
N GLU A 256 16.46 17.75 12.67
CA GLU A 256 15.85 18.94 12.06
C GLU A 256 16.56 19.23 10.73
N ASP A 257 16.07 18.64 9.64
CA ASP A 257 16.65 18.80 8.30
C ASP A 257 15.61 19.32 7.29
N PRO A 258 15.67 20.60 6.90
CA PRO A 258 14.69 21.19 5.99
C PRO A 258 14.72 20.59 4.58
N ARG A 259 15.71 19.76 4.23
CA ARG A 259 15.84 19.13 2.91
C ARG A 259 15.00 17.87 2.74
N VAL A 260 14.56 17.22 3.82
CA VAL A 260 13.75 16.00 3.79
C VAL A 260 12.28 16.33 4.01
N PRO A 261 11.30 15.49 3.64
CA PRO A 261 9.87 15.80 3.83
C PRO A 261 9.38 15.62 5.27
N MET A 262 10.09 14.83 6.09
CA MET A 262 9.81 14.63 7.51
C MET A 262 11.12 14.40 8.29
N ASP A 263 11.18 14.95 9.49
CA ASP A 263 12.22 14.80 10.50
C ASP A 263 11.55 14.75 11.89
N GLU A 264 12.31 14.53 12.96
CA GLU A 264 11.79 14.46 14.33
C GLU A 264 11.04 15.72 14.75
N PHE A 265 11.62 16.90 14.46
CA PHE A 265 10.99 18.18 14.80
C PHE A 265 9.58 18.32 14.18
N ARG A 266 9.39 17.92 12.91
CA ARG A 266 8.08 17.95 12.25
C ARG A 266 7.18 16.80 12.67
N PHE A 267 7.74 15.66 13.05
CA PHE A 267 6.98 14.52 13.55
C PHE A 267 6.45 14.76 14.97
N GLY A 268 7.14 15.62 15.75
CA GLY A 268 6.78 15.94 17.13
C GLY A 268 7.53 15.10 18.16
N SER A 269 8.58 14.40 17.74
CA SER A 269 9.43 13.60 18.62
C SER A 269 10.66 14.38 19.11
N SER A 270 11.51 13.78 19.93
CA SER A 270 12.60 14.43 20.64
C SER A 270 13.98 14.03 20.12
N ASP A 271 14.70 15.01 19.55
CA ASP A 271 16.10 14.89 19.05
C ASP A 271 17.20 14.53 20.07
N SER A 272 16.82 14.12 21.27
CA SER A 272 17.71 13.72 22.35
C SER A 272 17.30 12.41 23.00
N LYS A 273 16.22 11.79 22.52
CA LYS A 273 15.63 10.57 23.03
C LYS A 273 15.18 9.71 21.86
N LYS A 274 15.85 8.57 21.72
CA LYS A 274 15.57 7.56 20.72
C LYS A 274 14.09 7.11 20.66
N ASP A 275 13.43 7.16 21.80
CA ASP A 275 12.05 6.74 22.05
C ASP A 275 11.49 7.82 22.99
N THR A 276 10.66 8.69 22.42
CA THR A 276 10.27 9.96 23.06
C THR A 276 9.46 9.74 24.33
N ASP A 277 8.53 8.78 24.31
CA ASP A 277 7.62 8.47 25.40
C ASP A 277 7.97 7.21 26.20
N ASP A 278 9.09 6.55 25.86
CA ASP A 278 9.70 5.42 26.55
C ASP A 278 8.79 4.15 26.55
N ASP A 279 8.05 3.92 25.46
CA ASP A 279 7.10 2.80 25.34
C ASP A 279 7.69 1.52 24.71
N GLY A 280 8.89 1.62 24.13
CA GLY A 280 9.61 0.53 23.49
C GLY A 280 9.60 0.53 21.96
N LEU A 281 8.89 1.47 21.32
CA LEU A 281 8.96 1.76 19.89
C LEU A 281 9.80 3.04 19.69
N ASP A 282 10.90 2.97 18.92
CA ASP A 282 11.71 4.17 18.67
C ASP A 282 11.05 5.09 17.64
N ASP A 283 11.37 6.38 17.68
CA ASP A 283 10.65 7.44 16.94
C ASP A 283 10.66 7.19 15.41
N LEU A 284 11.75 6.64 14.85
CA LEU A 284 11.77 6.18 13.46
C LEU A 284 10.75 5.05 13.19
N LYS A 285 10.64 4.05 14.07
CA LYS A 285 9.66 2.96 13.88
C LYS A 285 8.24 3.47 14.08
N GLU A 286 8.03 4.41 14.98
CA GLU A 286 6.75 5.09 15.12
C GLU A 286 6.36 5.81 13.84
N PHE A 287 7.29 6.58 13.27
CA PHE A 287 7.11 7.16 11.94
C PHE A 287 6.89 6.09 10.87
N MET A 288 7.41 4.87 11.01
CA MET A 288 7.19 3.80 10.02
C MET A 288 6.03 2.84 10.35
N ALA A 289 5.28 3.07 11.43
CA ALA A 289 4.27 2.15 11.94
C ALA A 289 3.23 1.80 10.86
N GLY A 290 2.81 2.80 10.07
CA GLY A 290 1.97 2.63 8.88
C GLY A 290 2.69 2.98 7.58
N ILE A 291 2.03 2.78 6.43
CA ILE A 291 2.55 3.18 5.11
C ILE A 291 2.16 4.60 4.74
N PHE A 292 1.13 5.16 5.37
CA PHE A 292 0.68 6.55 5.15
C PHE A 292 0.96 7.46 6.34
N LYS A 293 0.83 6.95 7.56
CA LYS A 293 0.98 7.68 8.83
C LYS A 293 1.84 6.90 9.83
N GLY A 294 2.25 7.57 10.91
CA GLY A 294 3.00 6.98 12.02
C GLY A 294 2.19 7.03 13.32
N SER A 295 2.66 6.35 14.36
CA SER A 295 2.11 6.48 15.72
C SER A 295 2.44 7.86 16.30
N ASP A 296 1.86 8.20 17.44
CA ASP A 296 2.09 9.47 18.12
C ASP A 296 3.28 9.33 19.10
N PRO A 297 4.44 9.94 18.81
CA PRO A 297 5.65 9.80 19.65
C PRO A 297 5.52 10.41 21.04
N GLY A 298 4.44 11.15 21.30
CA GLY A 298 4.11 11.67 22.62
C GLY A 298 3.16 10.78 23.41
N HIS A 299 2.73 9.64 22.89
CA HIS A 299 1.71 8.79 23.48
C HIS A 299 1.97 7.29 23.30
N ALA A 300 2.35 6.67 24.41
CA ALA A 300 2.72 5.26 24.53
C ALA A 300 1.63 4.21 24.21
N ASP A 301 0.47 4.60 23.69
CA ASP A 301 -0.68 3.76 23.31
C ASP A 301 -1.53 4.61 22.35
N SER A 302 -1.05 4.70 21.12
CA SER A 302 -1.49 5.69 20.13
C SER A 302 -2.96 5.53 19.73
N ASP A 303 -3.45 4.29 19.67
CA ASP A 303 -4.83 3.99 19.29
C ASP A 303 -5.79 3.79 20.48
N ARG A 304 -5.25 3.72 21.70
CA ARG A 304 -5.95 3.61 22.98
C ARG A 304 -6.72 2.30 23.14
N ASP A 305 -6.19 1.23 22.58
CA ASP A 305 -6.75 -0.11 22.74
C ASP A 305 -6.29 -0.81 24.04
N GLY A 306 -5.32 -0.21 24.73
CA GLY A 306 -4.78 -0.66 26.01
C GLY A 306 -3.48 -1.47 25.90
N PHE A 307 -2.90 -1.61 24.71
CA PHE A 307 -1.55 -2.09 24.48
C PHE A 307 -0.62 -0.91 24.15
N ILE A 308 0.62 -0.95 24.64
CA ILE A 308 1.61 0.07 24.30
C ILE A 308 2.18 -0.17 22.91
N ASP A 309 2.58 0.87 22.18
CA ASP A 309 2.92 0.76 20.75
C ASP A 309 4.11 -0.18 20.53
N GLY A 310 5.10 -0.16 21.44
CA GLY A 310 6.23 -1.09 21.45
C GLY A 310 5.89 -2.58 21.57
N VAL A 311 4.65 -2.93 21.95
CA VAL A 311 4.15 -4.31 22.13
C VAL A 311 2.94 -4.61 21.26
N ASP A 312 2.19 -3.59 20.86
CA ASP A 312 1.01 -3.70 20.01
C ASP A 312 1.42 -4.10 18.57
N PRO A 313 0.89 -5.20 18.01
CA PRO A 313 1.05 -5.48 16.58
C PRO A 313 0.42 -4.43 15.65
N PHE A 314 -0.52 -3.59 16.12
CA PHE A 314 -1.25 -2.62 15.32
C PHE A 314 -1.38 -1.25 16.00
N PRO A 315 -0.29 -0.54 16.34
CA PRO A 315 -0.29 0.68 17.17
C PRO A 315 -1.13 1.86 16.63
N LEU A 316 -1.63 1.74 15.40
CA LEU A 316 -2.47 2.74 14.75
C LEU A 316 -3.96 2.39 14.72
N HIS A 317 -4.32 1.16 15.11
CA HIS A 317 -5.62 0.59 14.83
C HIS A 317 -6.04 -0.39 15.93
N ALA A 318 -7.05 0.04 16.72
CA ALA A 318 -7.60 -0.72 17.83
C ALA A 318 -8.30 -2.03 17.37
N ILE A 319 -7.50 -3.04 17.05
CA ILE A 319 -7.89 -4.30 16.41
C ILE A 319 -7.57 -5.47 17.34
N GLN A 320 -8.62 -6.16 17.77
CA GLN A 320 -8.45 -7.42 18.49
C GLN A 320 -8.08 -8.54 17.51
N SER A 321 -6.78 -8.79 17.40
CA SER A 321 -6.21 -9.78 16.48
C SER A 321 -6.39 -11.23 16.93
N LYS A 322 -6.71 -11.50 18.20
CA LYS A 322 -6.88 -12.88 18.71
C LYS A 322 -8.33 -13.30 18.65
N ILE A 323 -8.65 -14.25 17.76
CA ILE A 323 -10.02 -14.66 17.45
C ILE A 323 -10.35 -15.98 18.17
N PRO A 324 -11.34 -16.02 19.06
CA PRO A 324 -11.64 -17.22 19.84
C PRO A 324 -12.39 -18.27 19.05
N LYS A 325 -12.11 -19.54 19.34
CA LYS A 325 -12.85 -20.71 18.83
C LYS A 325 -14.26 -20.80 19.41
N ILE A 326 -15.24 -20.27 18.69
CA ILE A 326 -16.66 -20.22 19.07
C ILE A 326 -17.51 -20.34 17.80
N THR A 327 -18.54 -21.19 17.82
CA THR A 327 -19.59 -21.18 16.78
C THR A 327 -20.66 -20.13 17.15
N PRO A 328 -20.77 -18.99 16.43
CA PRO A 328 -21.71 -17.95 16.80
C PRO A 328 -23.13 -18.27 16.34
N SER A 329 -24.13 -17.62 16.97
CA SER A 329 -25.53 -17.71 16.53
C SER A 329 -25.80 -16.85 15.29
N PHE A 330 -26.42 -17.46 14.28
CA PHE A 330 -26.91 -16.77 13.07
C PHE A 330 -28.35 -16.26 13.24
N SER A 331 -28.88 -16.16 14.46
CA SER A 331 -30.29 -15.80 14.70
C SER A 331 -30.52 -14.29 14.65
N THR A 332 -30.27 -13.57 15.73
CA THR A 332 -30.27 -12.11 15.90
C THR A 332 -29.31 -11.71 17.04
N GLY A 333 -28.66 -10.56 16.91
CA GLY A 333 -27.78 -10.00 17.95
C GLY A 333 -26.31 -10.43 17.83
N THR A 334 -25.47 -9.80 18.66
CA THR A 334 -24.00 -9.90 18.60
C THR A 334 -23.39 -10.56 19.84
N SER A 335 -24.19 -11.08 20.77
CA SER A 335 -23.71 -11.55 22.08
C SER A 335 -22.81 -12.79 22.01
N SER A 336 -22.94 -13.61 20.97
CA SER A 336 -22.06 -14.76 20.71
C SER A 336 -20.89 -14.44 19.77
N TRP A 337 -20.79 -13.19 19.33
CA TRP A 337 -19.84 -12.75 18.33
C TRP A 337 -18.67 -12.01 19.01
N ASN A 338 -17.44 -12.34 18.65
CA ASN A 338 -16.27 -11.66 19.19
C ASN A 338 -15.99 -10.37 18.38
N LEU A 339 -16.02 -9.22 19.06
CA LEU A 339 -15.72 -7.93 18.44
C LEU A 339 -14.23 -7.86 18.10
N VAL A 340 -13.94 -7.53 16.85
CA VAL A 340 -12.58 -7.35 16.32
C VAL A 340 -12.24 -5.87 16.24
N CYS A 341 -13.13 -5.07 15.67
CA CYS A 341 -12.92 -3.64 15.46
C CYS A 341 -14.26 -2.90 15.46
N GLN A 342 -14.27 -1.64 15.88
CA GLN A 342 -15.43 -0.74 15.78
C GLN A 342 -15.05 0.69 15.41
N THR A 343 -13.81 0.89 14.99
CA THR A 343 -13.24 2.17 14.57
C THR A 343 -12.90 2.10 13.09
N LEU A 344 -12.99 3.24 12.42
CA LEU A 344 -12.53 3.38 11.04
C LEU A 344 -11.14 4.03 11.08
N ASP A 345 -10.25 3.55 10.23
CA ASP A 345 -8.97 4.21 9.98
C ASP A 345 -9.17 5.45 9.09
N HIS A 346 -10.00 5.31 8.07
CA HIS A 346 -10.34 6.37 7.15
C HIS A 346 -11.81 6.26 6.73
N SER A 347 -12.45 7.41 6.52
CA SER A 347 -13.79 7.53 5.97
C SER A 347 -13.92 8.87 5.25
N SER A 348 -14.29 8.83 3.96
CA SER A 348 -14.63 10.03 3.21
C SER A 348 -15.66 10.89 3.96
N ALA A 349 -15.45 12.21 4.07
CA ALA A 349 -16.32 13.14 4.80
C ALA A 349 -17.80 13.03 4.42
N ASN A 350 -18.08 12.67 3.16
CA ASN A 350 -19.43 12.59 2.62
C ASN A 350 -19.90 11.14 2.42
N PHE A 351 -19.57 10.22 3.33
CA PHE A 351 -19.85 8.78 3.16
C PHE A 351 -21.33 8.49 2.81
N PHE A 352 -22.29 9.17 3.48
CA PHE A 352 -23.70 9.18 3.10
C PHE A 352 -24.40 10.47 3.54
N MET A 353 -24.39 11.53 2.72
CA MET A 353 -25.05 12.82 3.05
C MET A 353 -24.68 13.33 4.47
N ASP A 354 -23.40 13.36 4.80
CA ASP A 354 -22.85 13.74 6.12
C ASP A 354 -23.21 12.80 7.30
N ILE A 355 -23.73 11.60 7.02
CA ILE A 355 -23.90 10.55 8.04
C ILE A 355 -22.62 9.71 8.10
N PRO A 356 -21.87 9.72 9.22
CA PRO A 356 -20.70 8.87 9.38
C PRO A 356 -21.13 7.41 9.46
N LEU A 357 -20.33 6.52 8.86
CA LEU A 357 -20.50 5.08 9.03
C LEU A 357 -20.07 4.68 10.46
N ASN A 358 -21.01 4.20 11.27
CA ASN A 358 -20.66 3.50 12.51
C ASN A 358 -20.77 2.00 12.28
N MET A 359 -19.68 1.30 12.57
CA MET A 359 -19.57 -0.11 12.23
C MET A 359 -19.05 -0.92 13.43
N LYS A 360 -19.44 -2.18 13.50
CA LYS A 360 -18.79 -3.19 14.36
C LYS A 360 -18.45 -4.42 13.55
N PHE A 361 -17.17 -4.77 13.51
CA PHE A 361 -16.64 -5.94 12.83
C PHE A 361 -16.44 -7.07 13.83
N PHE A 362 -16.88 -8.27 13.48
CA PHE A 362 -16.82 -9.44 14.33
C PHE A 362 -16.24 -10.62 13.59
N MET A 363 -15.54 -11.47 14.32
CA MET A 363 -15.00 -12.71 13.77
C MET A 363 -14.98 -13.81 14.83
N ASN A 364 -15.27 -15.04 14.40
CA ASN A 364 -15.13 -16.25 15.20
C ASN A 364 -14.70 -17.40 14.30
N TRP A 365 -14.34 -18.54 14.88
CA TRP A 365 -14.00 -19.75 14.11
C TRP A 365 -14.37 -21.03 14.87
N ASP A 366 -14.49 -22.14 14.16
CA ASP A 366 -14.51 -23.50 14.73
C ASP A 366 -13.73 -24.47 13.82
N ASP A 367 -13.78 -25.78 14.11
CA ASP A 367 -12.99 -26.78 13.36
C ASP A 367 -13.32 -26.86 11.86
N ASP A 368 -14.48 -26.33 11.47
CA ASP A 368 -15.03 -26.46 10.12
C ASP A 368 -15.27 -25.12 9.44
N ASN A 369 -15.30 -23.99 10.17
CA ASN A 369 -15.72 -22.70 9.61
C ASN A 369 -14.96 -21.49 10.16
N LEU A 370 -14.84 -20.47 9.31
CA LEU A 370 -14.68 -19.08 9.71
C LEU A 370 -16.02 -18.38 9.69
N TYR A 371 -16.24 -17.50 10.67
CA TYR A 371 -17.45 -16.70 10.79
C TYR A 371 -17.08 -15.22 10.79
N ILE A 372 -17.73 -14.45 9.93
CA ILE A 372 -17.51 -13.01 9.79
C ILE A 372 -18.85 -12.31 9.99
N GLY A 373 -18.86 -11.27 10.82
CA GLY A 373 -20.04 -10.45 11.12
C GLY A 373 -19.73 -8.97 10.94
N CYS A 374 -20.66 -8.21 10.38
CA CYS A 374 -20.54 -6.76 10.24
C CYS A 374 -21.88 -6.08 10.53
N LEU A 375 -21.89 -5.23 11.56
CA LEU A 375 -23.04 -4.41 11.94
C LEU A 375 -22.78 -2.99 11.49
N MET A 376 -23.71 -2.41 10.74
CA MET A 376 -23.64 -1.03 10.27
C MET A 376 -24.94 -0.30 10.58
N ASP A 377 -24.87 1.01 10.79
CA ASP A 377 -26.01 1.92 10.93
C ASP A 377 -26.38 2.65 9.64
N VAL A 378 -25.55 2.52 8.61
CA VAL A 378 -25.82 2.96 7.24
C VAL A 378 -25.60 1.82 6.26
N PRO A 379 -26.35 1.76 5.15
CA PRO A 379 -26.17 0.73 4.16
C PRO A 379 -24.92 0.99 3.31
N ALA A 380 -23.84 0.29 3.63
CA ALA A 380 -22.63 0.27 2.81
C ALA A 380 -22.37 -1.13 2.25
N LYS A 381 -21.85 -1.21 1.03
CA LYS A 381 -21.28 -2.47 0.53
C LYS A 381 -20.07 -2.82 1.37
N LEU A 382 -20.04 -4.04 1.89
CA LEU A 382 -18.91 -4.58 2.63
C LEU A 382 -18.00 -5.32 1.66
N HIS A 383 -16.73 -4.91 1.59
CA HIS A 383 -15.68 -5.60 0.86
C HIS A 383 -14.74 -6.32 1.84
N LEU A 384 -14.51 -7.60 1.58
CA LEU A 384 -13.64 -8.48 2.37
C LEU A 384 -12.65 -9.15 1.43
N ASP A 385 -11.38 -8.81 1.60
CA ASP A 385 -10.27 -9.52 0.99
C ASP A 385 -9.59 -10.36 2.09
N LEU A 386 -9.46 -11.66 1.87
CA LEU A 386 -8.91 -12.62 2.82
C LEU A 386 -7.70 -13.31 2.21
N ASP A 387 -6.57 -13.27 2.91
CA ASP A 387 -5.35 -14.04 2.63
C ASP A 387 -5.28 -15.16 3.67
N LEU A 388 -5.81 -16.33 3.32
CA LEU A 388 -6.08 -17.40 4.29
C LEU A 388 -4.80 -18.08 4.81
N LEU A 389 -3.71 -18.08 4.04
CA LEU A 389 -2.40 -18.58 4.46
C LEU A 389 -1.48 -17.48 5.01
N ASN A 390 -1.88 -16.22 4.92
CA ASN A 390 -1.13 -15.06 5.39
C ASN A 390 0.26 -14.95 4.75
N ASP A 391 0.35 -15.28 3.45
CA ASP A 391 1.59 -15.24 2.66
C ASP A 391 1.60 -14.14 1.60
N GLY A 392 0.56 -13.33 1.54
CA GLY A 392 0.40 -12.17 0.66
C GLY A 392 -0.65 -12.38 -0.42
N TRP A 393 -1.23 -11.27 -0.85
CA TRP A 393 -2.32 -11.29 -1.83
C TRP A 393 -1.93 -11.97 -3.15
N TRP A 394 -0.65 -11.89 -3.51
CA TRP A 394 -0.14 -12.36 -4.81
C TRP A 394 0.46 -13.77 -4.76
N ASN A 395 0.15 -14.55 -3.73
CA ASN A 395 0.66 -15.90 -3.51
C ASN A 395 -0.47 -16.93 -3.38
N GLY A 396 -0.16 -18.21 -3.55
CA GLY A 396 -1.13 -19.29 -3.34
C GLY A 396 -2.38 -19.24 -4.23
N LYS A 397 -3.48 -19.81 -3.72
CA LYS A 397 -4.81 -19.84 -4.38
C LYS A 397 -5.97 -19.70 -3.40
N ASP A 398 -5.65 -19.15 -2.23
CA ASP A 398 -6.48 -19.04 -1.04
C ASP A 398 -6.79 -17.57 -0.71
N ASN A 399 -6.54 -16.69 -1.67
CA ASN A 399 -6.83 -15.27 -1.61
C ASN A 399 -8.27 -15.00 -2.09
N TYR A 400 -9.19 -14.75 -1.15
CA TYR A 400 -10.62 -14.62 -1.44
C TYR A 400 -11.04 -13.16 -1.46
N ARG A 401 -11.89 -12.79 -2.43
CA ARG A 401 -12.59 -11.50 -2.48
C ARG A 401 -14.09 -11.73 -2.40
N LEU A 402 -14.69 -11.19 -1.35
CA LEU A 402 -16.13 -11.25 -1.10
C LEU A 402 -16.67 -9.83 -1.00
N VAL A 403 -17.70 -9.51 -1.78
CA VAL A 403 -18.40 -8.23 -1.70
C VAL A 403 -19.87 -8.49 -1.41
N VAL A 404 -20.39 -7.85 -0.35
CA VAL A 404 -21.78 -8.00 0.08
C VAL A 404 -22.49 -6.67 -0.01
N ASP A 405 -23.59 -6.65 -0.77
CA ASP A 405 -24.53 -5.52 -0.76
C ASP A 405 -25.56 -5.76 0.36
N PRO A 406 -25.74 -4.83 1.32
CA PRO A 406 -26.64 -5.00 2.45
C PRO A 406 -28.12 -5.14 2.05
N PHE A 407 -28.47 -4.87 0.79
CA PHE A 407 -29.82 -5.05 0.24
C PHE A 407 -29.99 -6.32 -0.58
N SER A 408 -28.95 -7.16 -0.69
CA SER A 408 -28.99 -8.39 -1.47
C SER A 408 -28.84 -9.63 -0.58
N ASP A 409 -29.63 -10.67 -0.86
CA ASP A 409 -29.51 -11.97 -0.20
C ASP A 409 -28.41 -12.86 -0.82
N ARG A 410 -27.61 -12.32 -1.75
CA ARG A 410 -26.48 -12.97 -2.40
C ARG A 410 -25.23 -12.08 -2.36
N PHE A 411 -24.08 -12.68 -2.65
CA PHE A 411 -22.85 -11.93 -2.83
C PHE A 411 -22.93 -11.06 -4.09
N TYR A 412 -22.45 -9.83 -3.99
CA TYR A 412 -22.24 -8.96 -5.15
C TYR A 412 -21.03 -9.43 -5.98
N GLN A 413 -19.96 -9.86 -5.29
CA GLN A 413 -18.80 -10.54 -5.88
C GLN A 413 -18.36 -11.67 -4.95
N ILE A 414 -17.96 -12.80 -5.54
CA ILE A 414 -17.43 -13.96 -4.85
C ILE A 414 -16.47 -14.69 -5.78
N HIS A 415 -15.19 -14.64 -5.47
CA HIS A 415 -14.13 -15.26 -6.27
C HIS A 415 -12.85 -15.43 -5.45
N ALA A 416 -12.02 -16.36 -5.88
CA ALA A 416 -10.69 -16.62 -5.36
C ALA A 416 -9.64 -16.28 -6.42
N MET A 417 -8.56 -15.65 -6.00
CA MET A 417 -7.40 -15.43 -6.86
C MET A 417 -6.45 -16.62 -6.75
N ASP A 418 -6.09 -17.18 -7.91
CA ASP A 418 -5.05 -18.19 -8.04
C ASP A 418 -3.80 -17.56 -8.65
N ALA A 419 -2.79 -17.41 -7.79
CA ALA A 419 -1.48 -16.92 -8.11
C ALA A 419 -0.43 -18.03 -8.25
N THR A 420 -0.84 -19.31 -8.28
CA THR A 420 0.08 -20.43 -8.46
C THR A 420 0.80 -20.39 -9.80
N PRO A 421 2.01 -20.98 -9.92
CA PRO A 421 2.73 -21.06 -11.19
C PRO A 421 1.90 -21.69 -12.32
N GLU A 422 1.02 -22.66 -12.01
CA GLU A 422 0.15 -23.33 -12.96
C GLU A 422 -0.91 -22.39 -13.54
N ALA A 423 -1.61 -21.63 -12.69
CA ALA A 423 -2.57 -20.61 -13.13
C ALA A 423 -1.87 -19.51 -13.96
N GLN A 424 -0.67 -19.10 -13.52
CA GLN A 424 0.13 -18.11 -14.25
C GLN A 424 0.57 -18.59 -15.64
N GLN A 425 0.92 -19.87 -15.78
CA GLN A 425 1.24 -20.48 -17.08
C GLN A 425 0.00 -20.58 -17.98
N LEU A 426 -1.16 -20.91 -17.42
CA LEU A 426 -2.42 -20.91 -18.16
C LEU A 426 -2.72 -19.51 -18.70
N HIS A 427 -2.66 -18.48 -17.85
CA HIS A 427 -2.86 -17.08 -18.26
C HIS A 427 -1.88 -16.69 -19.37
N GLU A 428 -0.60 -17.05 -19.27
CA GLU A 428 0.40 -16.77 -20.31
C GLU A 428 0.07 -17.46 -21.64
N SER A 429 -0.37 -18.72 -21.59
CA SER A 429 -0.72 -19.48 -22.80
C SER A 429 -1.90 -18.88 -23.57
N ILE A 430 -2.85 -18.25 -22.87
CA ILE A 430 -4.08 -17.70 -23.45
C ILE A 430 -3.89 -16.25 -23.88
N TYR A 431 -3.30 -15.43 -23.01
CA TYR A 431 -3.26 -13.97 -23.17
C TYR A 431 -1.87 -13.45 -23.59
N GLY A 432 -0.88 -14.32 -23.75
CA GLY A 432 0.47 -13.97 -24.17
C GLY A 432 1.27 -13.17 -23.13
N LYS A 433 0.80 -13.13 -21.89
CA LYS A 433 1.51 -12.50 -20.76
C LYS A 433 1.26 -13.29 -19.49
N ARG A 434 2.26 -13.44 -18.63
CA ARG A 434 2.12 -14.10 -17.34
C ARG A 434 1.43 -13.19 -16.33
N ASN A 435 0.40 -13.68 -15.64
CA ASN A 435 -0.32 -12.99 -14.57
C ASN A 435 -1.13 -13.98 -13.72
N VAL A 436 -1.66 -13.55 -12.58
CA VAL A 436 -2.62 -14.32 -11.77
C VAL A 436 -3.99 -14.46 -12.48
N MET A 437 -4.81 -15.39 -12.01
CA MET A 437 -6.17 -15.61 -12.54
C MET A 437 -7.21 -15.59 -11.43
N TRP A 438 -8.41 -15.10 -11.75
CA TRP A 438 -9.58 -15.30 -10.90
C TRP A 438 -10.22 -16.65 -11.23
N ASP A 439 -10.77 -17.31 -10.22
CA ASP A 439 -11.35 -18.64 -10.40
C ASP A 439 -12.65 -18.65 -11.23
N ASP A 440 -13.31 -17.50 -11.33
CA ASP A 440 -14.49 -17.25 -12.18
C ASP A 440 -14.15 -16.86 -13.64
N ASP A 441 -12.86 -16.75 -13.99
CA ASP A 441 -12.45 -16.62 -15.39
C ASP A 441 -12.90 -17.88 -16.18
N PRO A 442 -13.60 -17.74 -17.32
CA PRO A 442 -14.14 -18.88 -18.05
C PRO A 442 -13.10 -19.92 -18.49
N GLU A 443 -11.85 -19.50 -18.74
CA GLU A 443 -10.75 -20.38 -19.10
C GLU A 443 -10.17 -21.07 -17.86
N TYR A 444 -10.04 -20.34 -16.75
CA TYR A 444 -9.63 -20.92 -15.47
C TYR A 444 -10.64 -22.00 -15.01
N SER A 445 -11.92 -21.63 -14.91
CA SER A 445 -13.00 -22.51 -14.45
C SER A 445 -13.09 -23.79 -15.29
N ARG A 446 -12.83 -23.71 -16.60
CA ARG A 446 -12.80 -24.88 -17.47
C ARG A 446 -11.60 -25.79 -17.21
N HIS A 447 -10.46 -25.22 -16.83
CA HIS A 447 -9.21 -25.94 -16.63
C HIS A 447 -9.09 -26.53 -15.23
N PHE A 448 -9.38 -25.74 -14.19
CA PHE A 448 -9.16 -26.11 -12.79
C PHE A 448 -10.46 -26.38 -12.02
N GLY A 449 -11.60 -25.90 -12.52
CA GLY A 449 -12.83 -25.80 -11.74
C GLY A 449 -12.82 -24.57 -10.82
N GLN A 450 -14.01 -24.08 -10.49
CA GLN A 450 -14.16 -22.92 -9.61
C GLN A 450 -13.80 -23.30 -8.17
N ILE A 451 -13.12 -22.40 -7.44
CA ILE A 451 -12.75 -22.59 -6.04
C ILE A 451 -13.91 -22.17 -5.13
N LEU A 452 -14.53 -21.03 -5.41
CA LEU A 452 -15.64 -20.47 -4.65
C LEU A 452 -16.87 -20.29 -5.53
N ASP A 453 -18.05 -20.65 -5.02
CA ASP A 453 -19.32 -20.31 -5.64
C ASP A 453 -20.35 -19.91 -4.56
N GLU A 454 -21.53 -19.43 -4.95
CA GLU A 454 -22.57 -19.04 -4.00
C GLU A 454 -23.05 -20.19 -3.09
N LYS A 455 -22.76 -21.45 -3.44
CA LYS A 455 -23.10 -22.63 -2.63
C LYS A 455 -22.01 -22.98 -1.63
N THR A 456 -20.78 -22.52 -1.83
CA THR A 456 -19.69 -22.77 -0.88
C THR A 456 -19.79 -21.90 0.37
N LEU A 457 -20.48 -20.76 0.34
CA LEU A 457 -20.65 -19.88 1.49
C LEU A 457 -22.10 -19.80 1.98
N THR A 458 -22.29 -19.38 3.23
CA THR A 458 -23.61 -18.97 3.72
C THR A 458 -23.60 -17.48 4.04
N LEU A 459 -24.48 -16.72 3.40
CA LEU A 459 -24.75 -15.32 3.70
C LEU A 459 -26.10 -15.19 4.38
N LYS A 460 -26.15 -14.39 5.45
CA LYS A 460 -27.40 -13.96 6.07
C LYS A 460 -27.33 -12.47 6.37
N ILE A 461 -28.35 -11.74 5.95
CA ILE A 461 -28.50 -10.31 6.24
C ILE A 461 -29.77 -10.10 7.04
N ILE A 462 -29.69 -9.29 8.10
CA ILE A 462 -30.84 -8.85 8.89
C ILE A 462 -30.89 -7.33 8.88
N ILE A 463 -32.04 -6.79 8.50
CA ILE A 463 -32.30 -5.35 8.48
C ILE A 463 -33.33 -5.05 9.57
N ASN A 464 -32.99 -4.18 10.53
CA ASN A 464 -33.90 -3.78 11.60
C ASN A 464 -33.64 -2.32 12.03
N GLN A 465 -34.65 -1.45 11.91
CA GLN A 465 -34.59 -0.06 12.42
C GLN A 465 -33.27 0.64 12.03
N ASP A 466 -32.98 0.64 10.73
CA ASP A 466 -31.77 1.26 10.15
C ASP A 466 -30.43 0.61 10.54
N ARG A 467 -30.47 -0.63 11.05
CA ARG A 467 -29.28 -1.45 11.25
C ARG A 467 -29.20 -2.58 10.23
N TYR A 468 -28.01 -2.75 9.69
CA TYR A 468 -27.67 -3.77 8.71
C TYR A 468 -26.70 -4.75 9.35
N TRP A 469 -27.14 -5.99 9.56
CA TRP A 469 -26.33 -7.05 10.16
C TRP A 469 -26.02 -8.11 9.12
N ILE A 470 -24.80 -8.07 8.58
CA ILE A 470 -24.26 -9.02 7.62
C ILE A 470 -23.54 -10.12 8.39
N MET A 471 -23.88 -11.38 8.11
CA MET A 471 -23.20 -12.56 8.66
C MET A 471 -22.80 -13.50 7.53
N ILE A 472 -21.54 -13.91 7.53
CA ILE A 472 -20.95 -14.82 6.56
C ILE A 472 -20.40 -16.02 7.33
N ARG A 473 -20.72 -17.23 6.85
CA ARG A 473 -20.04 -18.47 7.24
C ARG A 473 -19.26 -18.98 6.04
N LEU A 474 -17.95 -19.08 6.22
CA LEU A 474 -17.01 -19.64 5.26
C LEU A 474 -16.56 -21.03 5.76
N PRO A 475 -17.11 -22.12 5.20
CA PRO A 475 -16.69 -23.46 5.57
C PRO A 475 -15.30 -23.78 5.00
N TYR A 476 -14.66 -24.79 5.58
CA TYR A 476 -13.46 -25.39 5.03
C TYR A 476 -13.67 -25.80 3.57
N ASN A 477 -12.76 -25.35 2.71
CA ASN A 477 -12.76 -25.66 1.29
C ASN A 477 -11.53 -26.52 0.93
N PRO A 478 -11.70 -27.81 0.58
CA PRO A 478 -10.57 -28.68 0.24
C PRO A 478 -9.86 -28.31 -1.07
N ALA A 479 -10.41 -27.38 -1.86
CA ALA A 479 -9.75 -26.87 -3.06
C ALA A 479 -8.53 -25.98 -2.72
N VAL A 480 -8.43 -25.48 -1.50
CA VAL A 480 -7.33 -24.64 -1.01
C VAL A 480 -6.64 -25.28 0.19
N PRO A 481 -5.33 -25.03 0.41
CA PRO A 481 -4.56 -25.60 1.51
C PRO A 481 -4.85 -24.94 2.88
N PHE A 482 -6.04 -24.38 3.09
CA PHE A 482 -6.43 -23.72 4.33
C PHE A 482 -7.42 -24.57 5.11
N ARG A 483 -7.16 -24.78 6.41
CA ARG A 483 -8.11 -25.32 7.37
C ARG A 483 -8.03 -24.52 8.67
N PRO A 484 -9.16 -24.01 9.21
CA PRO A 484 -9.16 -23.32 10.49
C PRO A 484 -8.54 -24.18 11.60
N GLN A 485 -7.52 -23.67 12.26
CA GLN A 485 -6.83 -24.34 13.36
C GLN A 485 -6.21 -23.32 14.31
N ALA A 486 -5.98 -23.72 15.56
CA ALA A 486 -5.39 -22.84 16.56
C ALA A 486 -3.99 -22.38 16.11
N ASN A 487 -3.71 -21.09 16.36
CA ASN A 487 -2.53 -20.32 15.96
C ASN A 487 -2.35 -20.12 14.46
N HIS A 488 -3.33 -20.50 13.63
CA HIS A 488 -3.33 -20.11 12.22
C HIS A 488 -3.48 -18.59 12.11
N ARG A 489 -2.73 -17.97 11.19
CA ARG A 489 -2.81 -16.54 10.87
C ARG A 489 -3.54 -16.33 9.56
N ILE A 490 -4.41 -15.33 9.52
CA ILE A 490 -5.15 -14.95 8.31
C ILE A 490 -4.90 -13.46 8.11
N GLY A 491 -4.53 -13.06 6.90
CA GLY A 491 -4.52 -11.66 6.51
C GLY A 491 -5.93 -11.22 6.15
N MET A 492 -6.34 -10.04 6.60
CA MET A 492 -7.64 -9.46 6.28
C MET A 492 -7.50 -8.01 5.82
N ARG A 493 -8.27 -7.66 4.79
CA ARG A 493 -8.52 -6.28 4.40
C ARG A 493 -10.02 -6.06 4.29
N ILE A 494 -10.49 -4.98 4.91
CA ILE A 494 -11.91 -4.70 5.06
C ILE A 494 -12.16 -3.23 4.75
N TYR A 495 -13.03 -2.99 3.78
CA TYR A 495 -13.42 -1.64 3.40
C TYR A 495 -14.88 -1.59 2.98
N PHE A 496 -15.40 -0.38 2.89
CA PHE A 496 -16.81 -0.09 2.64
C PHE A 496 -16.95 0.87 1.48
N GLU A 497 -17.96 0.64 0.65
CA GLU A 497 -18.37 1.55 -0.43
C GLU A 497 -19.82 1.98 -0.23
N GLY A 498 -20.08 3.28 -0.23
CA GLY A 498 -21.44 3.82 -0.09
C GLY A 498 -22.32 3.47 -1.30
N ALA A 499 -23.53 2.95 -1.06
CA ALA A 499 -24.49 2.69 -2.13
C ALA A 499 -25.26 3.99 -2.48
N GLY A 500 -25.07 4.54 -3.69
CA GLY A 500 -26.12 5.33 -4.33
C GLY A 500 -26.03 6.86 -4.32
N LEU A 501 -24.84 7.47 -4.43
CA LEU A 501 -24.75 8.90 -4.77
C LEU A 501 -23.91 9.09 -6.03
N GLY A 502 -24.56 9.55 -7.09
CA GLY A 502 -24.03 9.61 -8.46
C GLY A 502 -22.83 10.52 -8.70
N GLU A 503 -22.22 11.12 -7.67
CA GLU A 503 -20.99 11.89 -7.78
C GLU A 503 -20.20 11.71 -6.47
N THR A 504 -18.95 11.22 -6.56
CA THR A 504 -17.94 10.92 -5.51
C THR A 504 -17.89 9.47 -4.97
N GLU A 505 -16.70 8.88 -5.11
CA GLU A 505 -16.26 7.55 -4.66
C GLU A 505 -16.22 7.47 -3.12
N SER A 506 -17.37 7.53 -2.45
CA SER A 506 -17.42 7.47 -0.98
C SER A 506 -16.99 6.10 -0.47
N TRP A 507 -15.94 6.08 0.36
CA TRP A 507 -15.33 4.87 0.87
C TRP A 507 -14.82 5.03 2.30
N ALA A 508 -14.68 3.91 2.99
CA ALA A 508 -14.13 3.84 4.34
C ALA A 508 -13.38 2.53 4.54
N THR A 509 -12.45 2.49 5.48
CA THR A 509 -11.65 1.30 5.79
C THR A 509 -11.36 1.24 7.29
N ILE A 510 -11.26 0.04 7.86
CA ILE A 510 -10.88 -0.14 9.29
C ILE A 510 -9.37 -0.17 9.50
N PHE A 511 -8.61 -0.30 8.42
CA PHE A 511 -7.15 -0.44 8.42
C PHE A 511 -6.57 0.30 7.22
N GLU A 512 -5.24 0.43 7.14
CA GLU A 512 -4.61 1.10 6.02
C GLU A 512 -5.05 0.51 4.66
N PRO A 513 -5.39 1.36 3.67
CA PRO A 513 -5.92 0.87 2.42
C PRO A 513 -4.90 -0.01 1.70
N TYR A 514 -5.41 -1.09 1.12
CA TYR A 514 -4.66 -2.14 0.42
C TYR A 514 -3.76 -3.01 1.30
N GLN A 515 -3.58 -2.70 2.57
CA GLN A 515 -2.85 -3.56 3.50
C GLN A 515 -3.75 -4.63 4.12
N PHE A 516 -3.13 -5.74 4.50
CA PHE A 516 -3.76 -6.83 5.25
C PHE A 516 -3.27 -6.76 6.71
N PHE A 517 -4.20 -6.64 7.66
CA PHE A 517 -3.89 -6.88 9.08
C PHE A 517 -4.04 -8.36 9.40
N ASP A 518 -3.25 -8.84 10.37
CA ASP A 518 -3.28 -10.24 10.79
C ASP A 518 -4.35 -10.47 11.87
N VAL A 519 -5.10 -11.56 11.72
CA VAL A 519 -5.82 -12.19 12.81
C VAL A 519 -5.25 -13.58 13.11
N ILE A 520 -5.26 -13.97 14.37
CA ILE A 520 -4.74 -15.23 14.89
C ILE A 520 -5.89 -16.03 15.51
N LEU A 521 -6.14 -17.22 14.99
CA LEU A 521 -7.14 -18.13 15.53
C LEU A 521 -6.65 -18.68 16.88
N LYS A 522 -7.43 -18.52 17.96
CA LYS A 522 -7.10 -18.95 19.32
C LYS A 522 -8.01 -20.03 19.86
#